data_AF-A0A433BFV4-F1
#
_entry.id   AF-A0A433BFV4-F1
#
_cell.length_a   1.000
_cell.length_b   1.000
_cell.length_c   1.000
_cell.angle_alpha   90.00
_cell.angle_beta   90.00
_cell.angle_gamma   90.00
#
_symmetry.space_group_name_H-M   'P 1'
#
loop_
_entity.id
_entity.type
_entity.pdbx_description
1 polymer ?
#
loop_
_entity_poly.entity_id
_entity_poly.type
_entity_poly.pdbx_seq_one_letter_code
_entity_poly.pdbx_strand_id
1 'polypeptide(L)'
;MPGRAIGLPARCRPLISCRWPWPRGLRRCRRCRRCECRSRGDRVLKIIHISDTHIGSEHGAERFKRIIDDIHRVAATGGPWVIVHTGDLIDAAQEAQRALARQFLAQLERLPDGRVLPVLLVPGNHDYGWSWHTDWQAARDFRRAFSTPIFGDQPHEFPVLRVVHGVAFVGLDSSAMEFGVFKGLFAQGELGQAQLRRLNALLDKPALQGLYKVVCLHHHPFIDGYSVRPDVADRHFLNKITKWYGRGLLRLKDADSLMQVLRDRVDLLLFGHRHYGLDHRFEAQRYGIGMAFDGSSTTAEKTDADTMRYRIIDTTTSAVLVRRVPLS
;
A
#
# COMPACT_ATOMS: atom_id res chain seq x y z
N MET A 1 -55.08 28.39 -18.28
CA MET A 1 -54.16 27.23 -18.18
C MET A 1 -52.76 27.74 -17.82
N PRO A 2 -52.33 27.77 -16.55
CA PRO A 2 -50.96 28.11 -16.19
C PRO A 2 -50.07 26.87 -16.14
N GLY A 3 -48.85 27.00 -16.67
CA GLY A 3 -47.90 25.92 -16.90
C GLY A 3 -47.33 25.26 -15.64
N ARG A 4 -47.07 23.95 -15.73
CA ARG A 4 -46.33 23.17 -14.72
C ARG A 4 -44.84 23.51 -14.77
N ALA A 5 -44.32 24.12 -13.71
CA ALA A 5 -42.89 24.17 -13.45
C ALA A 5 -42.38 22.78 -13.04
N ILE A 6 -41.43 22.23 -13.78
CA ILE A 6 -40.71 21.01 -13.43
C ILE A 6 -39.62 21.43 -12.42
N GLY A 7 -39.84 21.15 -11.14
CA GLY A 7 -38.86 21.41 -10.09
C GLY A 7 -37.64 20.51 -10.22
N LEU A 8 -36.44 21.11 -10.33
CA LEU A 8 -35.17 20.40 -10.21
C LEU A 8 -35.04 19.78 -8.79
N PRO A 9 -34.51 18.57 -8.63
CA PRO A 9 -34.28 18.00 -7.31
C PRO A 9 -33.22 18.82 -6.56
N ALA A 10 -33.55 19.22 -5.33
CA ALA A 10 -32.66 19.97 -4.45
C ALA A 10 -31.34 19.21 -4.24
N ARG A 11 -30.23 19.77 -4.72
CA ARG A 11 -28.89 19.29 -4.40
C ARG A 11 -28.62 19.55 -2.92
N CYS A 12 -28.50 18.49 -2.12
CA CYS A 12 -28.06 18.60 -0.73
C CYS A 12 -26.61 19.10 -0.68
N ARG A 13 -26.39 20.30 -0.15
CA ARG A 13 -25.06 20.78 0.25
C ARG A 13 -24.59 19.98 1.47
N PRO A 14 -23.30 19.60 1.56
CA PRO A 14 -22.77 18.95 2.75
C PRO A 14 -22.77 19.96 3.90
N LEU A 15 -23.63 19.73 4.90
CA LEU A 15 -23.57 20.49 6.16
C LEU A 15 -22.36 20.00 6.96
N ILE A 16 -21.50 20.96 7.31
CA ILE A 16 -20.26 20.88 8.09
C ILE A 16 -20.44 20.29 9.51
N SER A 17 -21.63 19.81 9.88
CA SER A 17 -21.99 19.51 11.28
C SER A 17 -22.00 18.04 11.68
N CYS A 18 -21.48 17.10 10.88
CA CYS A 18 -21.30 15.71 11.33
C CYS A 18 -20.03 15.56 12.19
N ARG A 19 -19.99 16.26 13.34
CA ARG A 19 -18.98 16.03 14.37
C ARG A 19 -19.32 14.77 15.17
N TRP A 20 -18.33 13.89 15.28
CA TRP A 20 -18.27 12.80 16.27
C TRP A 20 -18.30 13.35 17.71
N PRO A 21 -18.69 12.54 18.74
CA PRO A 21 -18.90 11.09 18.71
C PRO A 21 -20.37 10.67 18.92
N TRP A 22 -20.83 9.65 18.20
CA TRP A 22 -22.11 9.00 18.51
C TRP A 22 -21.91 7.87 19.54
N PRO A 23 -22.80 7.73 20.53
CA PRO A 23 -22.84 6.55 21.40
C PRO A 23 -23.09 5.29 20.58
N ARG A 24 -22.46 4.18 20.96
CA ARG A 24 -22.64 2.86 20.33
C ARG A 24 -24.13 2.51 20.29
N GLY A 25 -24.69 2.23 19.10
CA GLY A 25 -26.00 1.56 19.00
C GLY A 25 -26.98 2.00 17.91
N LEU A 26 -26.74 3.07 17.14
CA LEU A 26 -27.69 3.48 16.07
C LEU A 26 -27.20 3.04 14.68
N ARG A 27 -27.91 2.07 14.09
CA ARG A 27 -27.63 1.49 12.76
C ARG A 27 -28.11 2.35 11.58
N ARG A 28 -28.75 3.51 11.79
CA ARG A 28 -29.13 4.47 10.74
C ARG A 28 -29.28 5.89 11.32
N CYS A 29 -28.82 6.91 10.58
CA CYS A 29 -29.19 8.30 10.84
C CYS A 29 -30.71 8.47 10.61
N ARG A 30 -31.47 8.83 11.66
CA ARG A 30 -32.93 8.98 11.59
C ARG A 30 -33.42 10.02 10.57
N ARG A 31 -32.56 10.92 10.10
CA ARG A 31 -32.94 12.06 9.24
C ARG A 31 -32.80 11.80 7.74
N CYS A 32 -31.85 10.96 7.28
CA CYS A 32 -31.59 10.81 5.84
C CYS A 32 -32.00 9.44 5.26
N ARG A 33 -32.15 8.38 6.08
CA ARG A 33 -32.33 6.96 5.67
C ARG A 33 -31.35 6.42 4.59
N ARG A 34 -30.42 7.24 4.07
CA ARG A 34 -29.48 6.99 2.96
C ARG A 34 -28.03 6.79 3.39
N CYS A 35 -27.67 7.16 4.62
CA CYS A 35 -26.36 6.80 5.16
C CYS A 35 -26.44 5.36 5.66
N GLU A 36 -26.06 4.41 4.80
CA GLU A 36 -25.58 3.12 5.29
C GLU A 36 -24.32 3.41 6.10
N CYS A 37 -24.42 3.29 7.42
CA CYS A 37 -23.22 3.08 8.22
C CYS A 37 -22.62 1.78 7.70
N ARG A 38 -21.47 1.87 6.98
CA ARG A 38 -20.73 0.71 6.51
C ARG A 38 -20.68 -0.31 7.64
N SER A 39 -21.28 -1.48 7.47
CA SER A 39 -21.20 -2.55 8.46
C SER A 39 -19.72 -2.94 8.56
N ARG A 40 -19.01 -2.38 9.54
CA ARG A 40 -17.64 -2.81 9.89
C ARG A 40 -17.60 -4.28 10.37
N GLY A 41 -18.76 -4.94 10.48
CA GLY A 41 -18.97 -6.20 11.18
C GLY A 41 -18.58 -7.47 10.41
N ASP A 42 -18.45 -7.45 9.09
CA ASP A 42 -18.24 -8.70 8.32
C ASP A 42 -16.79 -8.89 7.81
N ARG A 43 -15.94 -7.86 7.93
CA ARG A 43 -14.52 -8.02 7.59
C ARG A 43 -13.74 -8.47 8.82
N VAL A 44 -13.10 -9.63 8.72
CA VAL A 44 -12.17 -10.14 9.73
C VAL A 44 -10.89 -10.50 8.98
N LEU A 45 -10.06 -9.51 8.67
CA LEU A 45 -8.81 -9.69 7.93
C LEU A 45 -7.72 -8.85 8.55
N LYS A 46 -6.56 -9.45 8.78
CA LYS A 46 -5.34 -8.76 9.21
C LYS A 46 -4.35 -8.71 8.05
N ILE A 47 -3.81 -7.52 7.80
CA ILE A 47 -2.82 -7.27 6.76
C ILE A 47 -1.45 -7.25 7.41
N ILE A 48 -0.53 -8.06 6.90
CA ILE A 48 0.91 -7.95 7.15
C ILE A 48 1.48 -7.10 6.02
N HIS A 49 1.88 -5.87 6.33
CA HIS A 49 2.45 -4.93 5.37
C HIS A 49 3.97 -4.96 5.47
N ILE A 50 4.60 -5.47 4.41
CA ILE A 50 6.04 -5.50 4.17
C ILE A 50 6.36 -4.69 2.92
N SER A 51 7.61 -4.27 2.80
CA SER A 51 8.11 -3.45 1.69
C SER A 51 9.64 -3.45 1.69
N ASP A 52 10.23 -3.15 0.53
CA ASP A 52 11.65 -2.81 0.40
C ASP A 52 12.54 -3.87 1.08
N THR A 53 12.34 -5.13 0.70
CA THR A 53 13.09 -6.28 1.23
C THR A 53 14.47 -6.39 0.60
N HIS A 54 14.64 -5.89 -0.64
CA HIS A 54 15.93 -5.86 -1.35
C HIS A 54 16.65 -7.22 -1.29
N ILE A 55 15.93 -8.31 -1.61
CA ILE A 55 16.49 -9.66 -1.66
C ILE A 55 17.61 -9.69 -2.70
N GLY A 56 18.80 -10.13 -2.29
CA GLY A 56 20.01 -10.11 -3.12
C GLY A 56 21.02 -9.02 -2.73
N SER A 57 20.66 -8.11 -1.83
CA SER A 57 21.62 -7.29 -1.08
C SER A 57 22.46 -8.15 -0.11
N GLU A 58 23.55 -7.59 0.43
CA GLU A 58 24.52 -8.28 1.28
C GLU A 58 23.88 -9.09 2.42
N HIS A 59 22.91 -8.50 3.12
CA HIS A 59 22.21 -9.14 4.24
C HIS A 59 20.73 -9.41 3.98
N GLY A 60 20.18 -8.98 2.84
CA GLY A 60 18.73 -9.02 2.57
C GLY A 60 18.12 -10.42 2.68
N ALA A 61 18.81 -11.44 2.18
CA ALA A 61 18.31 -12.82 2.21
C ALA A 61 18.24 -13.40 3.64
N GLU A 62 19.32 -13.24 4.42
CA GLU A 62 19.39 -13.72 5.82
C GLU A 62 18.32 -13.02 6.68
N ARG A 63 18.22 -11.70 6.53
CA ARG A 63 17.26 -10.87 7.23
C ARG A 63 15.82 -11.22 6.85
N PHE A 64 15.55 -11.40 5.56
CA PHE A 64 14.19 -11.76 5.13
C PHE A 64 13.77 -13.14 5.64
N LYS A 65 14.70 -14.11 5.73
CA LYS A 65 14.42 -15.39 6.38
C LYS A 65 13.94 -15.22 7.83
N ARG A 66 14.62 -14.39 8.62
CA ARG A 66 14.20 -14.09 10.01
C ARG A 66 12.83 -13.41 10.09
N ILE A 67 12.52 -12.54 9.11
CA ILE A 67 11.19 -11.93 8.97
C ILE A 67 10.12 -12.98 8.67
N ILE A 68 10.39 -13.92 7.76
CA ILE A 68 9.47 -15.03 7.44
C ILE A 68 9.17 -15.85 8.71
N ASP A 69 10.22 -16.20 9.47
CA ASP A 69 10.05 -16.95 10.72
C ASP A 69 9.18 -16.18 11.74
N ASP A 70 9.33 -14.86 11.84
CA ASP A 70 8.49 -14.04 12.72
C ASP A 70 7.05 -13.94 12.23
N ILE A 71 6.84 -13.74 10.92
CA ILE A 71 5.52 -13.71 10.30
C ILE A 71 4.79 -15.03 10.52
N HIS A 72 5.48 -16.17 10.36
CA HIS A 72 4.90 -17.49 10.59
C HIS A 72 4.47 -17.67 12.05
N ARG A 73 5.30 -17.24 13.02
CA ARG A 73 4.92 -17.24 14.45
C ARG A 73 3.68 -16.40 14.72
N VAL A 74 3.57 -15.23 14.10
CA VAL A 74 2.39 -14.36 14.24
C VAL A 74 1.15 -15.00 13.64
N ALA A 75 1.24 -15.48 12.40
CA ALA A 75 0.10 -16.03 11.68
C ALA A 75 -0.38 -17.39 12.26
N ALA A 76 0.49 -18.09 13.00
CA ALA A 76 0.13 -19.27 13.77
C ALA A 76 -0.96 -18.99 14.82
N THR A 77 -1.07 -17.76 15.33
CA THR A 77 -2.07 -17.36 16.35
C THR A 77 -3.53 -17.33 15.86
N GLY A 78 -3.75 -17.58 14.56
CA GLY A 78 -5.08 -17.74 13.97
C GLY A 78 -5.66 -16.46 13.34
N GLY A 79 -6.76 -16.65 12.61
CA GLY A 79 -7.46 -15.61 11.84
C GLY A 79 -7.06 -15.56 10.36
N PRO A 80 -7.84 -14.87 9.52
CA PRO A 80 -7.45 -14.64 8.14
C PRO A 80 -6.33 -13.60 8.07
N TRP A 81 -5.25 -13.94 7.38
CA TRP A 81 -4.11 -13.08 7.14
C TRP A 81 -3.92 -12.88 5.64
N VAL A 82 -3.46 -11.70 5.26
CA VAL A 82 -2.94 -11.43 3.91
C VAL A 82 -1.66 -10.66 4.05
N ILE A 83 -0.69 -10.97 3.21
CA ILE A 83 0.57 -10.24 3.12
C ILE A 83 0.46 -9.28 1.94
N VAL A 84 0.80 -8.02 2.17
CA VAL A 84 0.92 -7.00 1.12
C VAL A 84 2.38 -6.57 1.07
N HIS A 85 3.02 -6.76 -0.08
CA HIS A 85 4.39 -6.33 -0.34
C HIS A 85 4.38 -5.12 -1.29
N THR A 86 4.79 -3.95 -0.78
CA THR A 86 4.72 -2.68 -1.53
C THR A 86 5.96 -2.37 -2.38
N GLY A 87 6.48 -3.36 -3.11
CA GLY A 87 7.59 -3.19 -4.05
C GLY A 87 9.00 -3.26 -3.46
N ASP A 88 9.98 -3.25 -4.36
CA ASP A 88 11.40 -3.48 -4.11
C ASP A 88 11.64 -4.80 -3.38
N LEU A 89 11.10 -5.86 -3.99
CA LEU A 89 11.28 -7.24 -3.55
C LEU A 89 12.74 -7.66 -3.69
N ILE A 90 13.35 -7.34 -4.84
CA ILE A 90 14.77 -7.62 -5.16
C ILE A 90 15.59 -6.33 -5.18
N ASP A 91 16.89 -6.44 -4.91
CA ASP A 91 17.80 -5.27 -4.89
C ASP A 91 18.22 -4.80 -6.29
N ALA A 92 18.24 -5.71 -7.27
CA ALA A 92 18.52 -5.42 -8.67
C ALA A 92 17.78 -6.41 -9.55
N ALA A 93 17.37 -5.98 -10.75
CA ALA A 93 16.59 -6.77 -11.70
C ALA A 93 17.39 -7.88 -12.42
N GLN A 94 18.08 -8.71 -11.65
CA GLN A 94 18.88 -9.84 -12.09
C GLN A 94 18.12 -11.16 -11.93
N GLU A 95 18.36 -12.12 -12.83
CA GLU A 95 17.66 -13.42 -12.77
C GLU A 95 17.97 -14.19 -11.49
N ALA A 96 19.21 -14.15 -11.00
CA ALA A 96 19.59 -14.82 -9.76
C ALA A 96 18.80 -14.28 -8.56
N GLN A 97 18.59 -12.96 -8.47
CA GLN A 97 17.80 -12.35 -7.41
C GLN A 97 16.30 -12.68 -7.56
N ARG A 98 15.76 -12.67 -8.79
CA ARG A 98 14.39 -13.13 -9.04
C ARG A 98 14.20 -14.59 -8.61
N ALA A 99 15.14 -15.47 -8.94
CA ALA A 99 15.09 -16.88 -8.55
C ALA A 99 15.10 -17.06 -7.03
N LEU A 100 15.99 -16.35 -6.34
CA LEU A 100 16.05 -16.36 -4.88
C LEU A 100 14.77 -15.81 -4.24
N ALA A 101 14.25 -14.69 -4.74
CA ALA A 101 13.01 -14.10 -4.22
C ALA A 101 11.79 -15.01 -4.45
N ARG A 102 11.71 -15.76 -5.56
CA ARG A 102 10.67 -16.79 -5.76
C ARG A 102 10.72 -17.86 -4.67
N GLN A 103 11.92 -18.31 -4.28
CA GLN A 103 12.08 -19.29 -3.20
C GLN A 103 11.59 -18.73 -1.86
N PHE A 104 11.95 -17.49 -1.54
CA PHE A 104 11.50 -16.84 -0.31
C PHE A 104 9.99 -16.56 -0.28
N LEU A 105 9.39 -16.13 -1.39
CA LEU A 105 7.93 -15.97 -1.46
C LEU A 105 7.22 -17.32 -1.29
N ALA A 106 7.73 -18.40 -1.89
CA ALA A 106 7.16 -19.73 -1.70
C ALA A 106 7.26 -20.22 -0.24
N GLN A 107 8.33 -19.87 0.48
CA GLN A 107 8.46 -20.12 1.91
C GLN A 107 7.50 -19.26 2.73
N LEU A 108 7.39 -17.97 2.41
CA LEU A 108 6.52 -17.03 3.11
C LEU A 108 5.05 -17.42 2.99
N GLU A 109 4.61 -17.82 1.79
CA GLU A 109 3.23 -18.20 1.48
C GLU A 109 2.76 -19.47 2.18
N ARG A 110 3.66 -20.35 2.64
CA ARG A 110 3.27 -21.63 3.26
C ARG A 110 3.69 -21.66 4.72
N LEU A 111 2.70 -21.69 5.59
CA LEU A 111 2.93 -21.94 7.01
C LEU A 111 3.41 -23.38 7.25
N PRO A 112 4.16 -23.62 8.34
CA PRO A 112 4.61 -24.96 8.70
C PRO A 112 3.47 -25.98 8.89
N ASP A 113 2.27 -25.51 9.21
CA ASP A 113 1.06 -26.34 9.37
C ASP A 113 0.28 -26.56 8.05
N GLY A 114 0.85 -26.14 6.91
CA GLY A 114 0.29 -26.33 5.58
C GLY A 114 -0.72 -25.26 5.14
N ARG A 115 -1.11 -24.31 6.01
CA ARG A 115 -1.97 -23.19 5.61
C ARG A 115 -1.25 -22.25 4.64
N VAL A 116 -2.01 -21.68 3.71
CA VAL A 116 -1.50 -20.71 2.74
C VAL A 116 -1.79 -19.29 3.21
N LEU A 117 -0.76 -18.44 3.20
CA LEU A 117 -0.83 -17.01 3.42
C LEU A 117 -0.78 -16.30 2.06
N PRO A 118 -1.89 -15.73 1.57
CA PRO A 118 -1.90 -15.03 0.30
C PRO A 118 -0.93 -13.84 0.32
N VAL A 119 -0.06 -13.75 -0.68
CA VAL A 119 0.83 -12.59 -0.89
C VAL A 119 0.29 -11.77 -2.07
N LEU A 120 0.13 -10.48 -1.84
CA LEU A 120 -0.20 -9.48 -2.85
C LEU A 120 1.02 -8.59 -3.07
N LEU A 121 1.62 -8.66 -4.25
CA LEU A 121 2.84 -7.94 -4.60
C LEU A 121 2.52 -6.82 -5.58
N VAL A 122 3.01 -5.62 -5.29
CA VAL A 122 3.14 -4.54 -6.30
C VAL A 122 4.62 -4.30 -6.59
N PRO A 123 4.98 -3.92 -7.83
CA PRO A 123 6.36 -3.70 -8.21
C PRO A 123 6.92 -2.37 -7.67
N GLY A 124 8.21 -2.36 -7.35
CA GLY A 124 9.02 -1.17 -7.07
C GLY A 124 10.00 -0.84 -8.21
N ASN A 125 10.88 0.13 -8.01
CA ASN A 125 11.83 0.55 -9.05
C ASN A 125 13.04 -0.40 -9.16
N HIS A 126 13.52 -0.95 -8.05
CA HIS A 126 14.61 -1.92 -8.06
C HIS A 126 14.20 -3.26 -8.70
N ASP A 127 12.91 -3.60 -8.63
CA ASP A 127 12.34 -4.75 -9.32
C ASP A 127 12.47 -4.65 -10.86
N TYR A 128 12.52 -3.41 -11.39
CA TYR A 128 12.55 -3.10 -12.82
C TYR A 128 13.91 -2.65 -13.32
N GLY A 129 14.93 -2.59 -12.46
CA GLY A 129 16.27 -2.23 -12.90
C GLY A 129 17.25 -2.20 -11.74
N TRP A 130 17.98 -1.09 -11.60
CA TRP A 130 18.95 -0.93 -10.53
C TRP A 130 19.03 0.54 -10.11
N SER A 131 18.84 0.78 -8.81
CA SER A 131 18.84 2.13 -8.24
C SER A 131 17.84 3.05 -8.95
N TRP A 132 18.31 4.09 -9.64
CA TRP A 132 17.49 5.09 -10.33
C TRP A 132 17.09 4.69 -11.76
N HIS A 133 17.67 3.62 -12.30
CA HIS A 133 17.43 3.18 -13.67
C HIS A 133 16.41 2.05 -13.71
N THR A 134 15.40 2.19 -14.56
CA THR A 134 14.41 1.15 -14.86
C THR A 134 14.49 0.76 -16.34
N ASP A 135 14.24 -0.52 -16.63
CA ASP A 135 14.31 -1.10 -17.96
C ASP A 135 13.04 -1.89 -18.31
N TRP A 136 12.55 -1.73 -19.53
CA TRP A 136 11.31 -2.36 -19.99
C TRP A 136 11.39 -3.89 -20.00
N GLN A 137 12.55 -4.44 -20.38
CA GLN A 137 12.74 -5.89 -20.41
C GLN A 137 12.81 -6.45 -18.99
N ALA A 138 13.54 -5.79 -18.09
CA ALA A 138 13.55 -6.11 -16.66
C ALA A 138 12.14 -6.08 -16.04
N ALA A 139 11.34 -5.07 -16.36
CA ALA A 139 9.96 -4.98 -15.90
C ALA A 139 9.09 -6.13 -16.41
N ARG A 140 9.22 -6.48 -17.70
CA ARG A 140 8.52 -7.63 -18.30
C ARG A 140 8.94 -8.94 -17.62
N ASP A 141 10.23 -9.13 -17.41
CA ASP A 141 10.79 -10.35 -16.83
C ASP A 141 10.38 -10.49 -15.36
N PHE A 142 10.36 -9.40 -14.60
CA PHE A 142 9.85 -9.36 -13.23
C PHE A 142 8.36 -9.71 -13.18
N ARG A 143 7.52 -9.03 -13.96
CA ARG A 143 6.07 -9.31 -14.02
C ARG A 143 5.77 -10.75 -14.42
N ARG A 144 6.57 -11.34 -15.32
CA ARG A 144 6.47 -12.74 -15.69
C ARG A 144 6.89 -13.67 -14.55
N ALA A 145 8.01 -13.39 -13.88
CA ALA A 145 8.53 -14.20 -12.79
C ALA A 145 7.60 -14.22 -11.56
N PHE A 146 6.87 -13.12 -11.32
CA PHE A 146 6.00 -12.93 -10.17
C PHE A 146 4.53 -12.75 -10.57
N SER A 147 4.11 -13.42 -11.66
CA SER A 147 2.77 -13.27 -12.22
C SER A 147 1.65 -13.59 -11.21
N THR A 148 1.79 -14.67 -10.44
CA THR A 148 0.77 -15.09 -9.46
C THR A 148 0.60 -14.12 -8.29
N PRO A 149 1.66 -13.70 -7.56
CA PRO A 149 1.50 -12.75 -6.46
C PRO A 149 1.11 -11.33 -6.93
N ILE A 150 1.41 -10.95 -8.18
CA ILE A 150 1.01 -9.64 -8.73
C ILE A 150 -0.43 -9.69 -9.27
N PHE A 151 -0.70 -10.57 -10.23
CA PHE A 151 -1.95 -10.57 -11.00
C PHE A 151 -2.97 -11.59 -10.47
N GLY A 152 -2.52 -12.70 -9.90
CA GLY A 152 -3.40 -13.85 -9.63
C GLY A 152 -4.09 -14.27 -10.93
N ASP A 153 -5.43 -14.37 -10.89
CA ASP A 153 -6.25 -14.71 -12.06
C ASP A 153 -6.73 -13.47 -12.85
N GLN A 154 -6.22 -12.28 -12.54
CA GLN A 154 -6.60 -11.04 -13.24
C GLN A 154 -5.78 -10.86 -14.53
N PRO A 155 -6.26 -10.03 -15.48
CA PRO A 155 -5.45 -9.60 -16.62
C PRO A 155 -4.10 -9.01 -16.16
N HIS A 156 -3.06 -9.20 -16.97
CA HIS A 156 -1.71 -8.69 -16.71
C HIS A 156 -1.60 -7.17 -16.99
N GLU A 157 -2.54 -6.39 -16.45
CA GLU A 157 -2.63 -4.95 -16.63
C GLU A 157 -3.01 -4.28 -15.30
N PHE A 158 -2.28 -3.22 -14.94
CA PHE A 158 -2.58 -2.42 -13.76
C PHE A 158 -3.66 -1.38 -14.04
N PRO A 159 -4.56 -1.06 -13.09
CA PRO A 159 -4.61 -1.55 -11.71
C PRO A 159 -5.12 -2.99 -11.61
N VAL A 160 -4.58 -3.76 -10.65
CA VAL A 160 -4.99 -5.14 -10.37
C VAL A 160 -5.91 -5.17 -9.15
N LEU A 161 -7.10 -5.77 -9.28
CA LEU A 161 -8.05 -5.95 -8.18
C LEU A 161 -7.99 -7.38 -7.62
N ARG A 162 -7.78 -7.50 -6.31
CA ARG A 162 -7.90 -8.77 -5.57
C ARG A 162 -8.85 -8.58 -4.39
N VAL A 163 -9.88 -9.42 -4.27
CA VAL A 163 -10.81 -9.37 -3.13
C VAL A 163 -10.52 -10.54 -2.20
N VAL A 164 -10.22 -10.24 -0.94
CA VAL A 164 -9.89 -11.24 0.08
C VAL A 164 -10.72 -10.91 1.33
N HIS A 165 -11.56 -11.85 1.79
CA HIS A 165 -12.38 -11.69 3.00
C HIS A 165 -13.14 -10.34 3.11
N GLY A 166 -13.78 -9.90 2.03
CA GLY A 166 -14.56 -8.64 1.99
C GLY A 166 -13.71 -7.36 1.91
N VAL A 167 -12.39 -7.50 1.68
CA VAL A 167 -11.46 -6.39 1.48
C VAL A 167 -10.99 -6.39 0.03
N ALA A 168 -11.15 -5.25 -0.64
CA ALA A 168 -10.69 -5.04 -2.02
C ALA A 168 -9.30 -4.40 -2.02
N PHE A 169 -8.31 -5.14 -2.49
CA PHE A 169 -6.94 -4.68 -2.71
C PHE A 169 -6.77 -4.26 -4.15
N VAL A 170 -6.33 -3.03 -4.37
CA VAL A 170 -6.05 -2.46 -5.67
C VAL A 170 -4.56 -2.19 -5.77
N GLY A 171 -3.84 -3.09 -6.44
CA GLY A 171 -2.42 -2.95 -6.71
C GLY A 171 -2.18 -2.03 -7.90
N LEU A 172 -1.25 -1.09 -7.74
CA LEU A 172 -0.82 -0.15 -8.76
C LEU A 172 0.66 -0.36 -9.08
N ASP A 173 1.03 -0.05 -10.32
CA ASP A 173 2.42 -0.01 -10.74
C ASP A 173 2.86 1.43 -10.90
N SER A 174 3.54 1.93 -9.88
CA SER A 174 4.13 3.27 -9.84
C SER A 174 5.50 3.36 -10.53
N SER A 175 6.05 2.25 -11.02
CA SER A 175 7.36 2.21 -11.71
C SER A 175 7.20 2.17 -13.23
N ALA A 176 5.97 1.98 -13.73
CA ALA A 176 5.66 1.74 -15.13
C ALA A 176 5.95 2.89 -16.12
N MET A 177 6.18 4.11 -15.65
CA MET A 177 6.36 5.29 -16.51
C MET A 177 7.76 5.93 -16.41
N GLU A 178 8.68 5.34 -15.65
CA GLU A 178 10.07 5.80 -15.54
C GLU A 178 10.95 5.46 -16.75
N PHE A 179 10.40 4.77 -17.75
CA PHE A 179 11.16 4.36 -18.91
C PHE A 179 11.37 5.53 -19.90
N GLY A 180 12.49 6.23 -19.79
CA GLY A 180 12.90 7.24 -20.77
C GLY A 180 14.21 7.94 -20.43
N VAL A 181 15.05 8.16 -21.44
CA VAL A 181 16.42 8.74 -21.33
C VAL A 181 16.42 10.12 -20.63
N PHE A 182 15.32 10.88 -20.71
CA PHE A 182 15.21 12.24 -20.15
C PHE A 182 14.38 12.33 -18.86
N LYS A 183 13.75 11.24 -18.39
CA LYS A 183 12.82 11.26 -17.22
C LYS A 183 13.41 10.73 -15.90
N GLY A 184 14.56 10.05 -15.96
CA GLY A 184 15.10 9.22 -14.86
C GLY A 184 16.16 9.86 -13.96
N LEU A 185 16.17 11.19 -13.79
CA LEU A 185 17.16 11.83 -12.90
C LEU A 185 16.87 11.62 -11.41
N PHE A 186 15.65 11.17 -11.07
CA PHE A 186 15.22 10.85 -9.71
C PHE A 186 14.25 9.68 -9.81
N ALA A 187 14.32 8.68 -8.90
CA ALA A 187 13.35 7.56 -8.83
C ALA A 187 11.98 8.04 -8.31
N GLN A 188 11.43 9.04 -8.98
CA GLN A 188 10.13 9.63 -8.73
C GLN A 188 9.15 8.91 -9.64
N GLY A 189 8.64 7.76 -9.22
CA GLY A 189 7.71 6.98 -10.04
C GLY A 189 6.52 7.78 -10.59
N GLU A 190 5.83 7.20 -11.56
CA GLU A 190 4.66 7.77 -12.22
C GLU A 190 3.68 6.63 -12.57
N LEU A 191 2.38 6.84 -12.33
CA LEU A 191 1.34 5.87 -12.70
C LEU A 191 0.95 5.98 -14.17
N GLY A 192 0.93 7.22 -14.66
CA GLY A 192 0.53 7.57 -16.02
C GLY A 192 -0.99 7.65 -16.19
N GLN A 193 -1.41 8.49 -17.13
CA GLN A 193 -2.83 8.82 -17.31
C GLN A 193 -3.70 7.58 -17.64
N ALA A 194 -3.17 6.61 -18.38
CA ALA A 194 -3.92 5.41 -18.75
C ALA A 194 -4.29 4.57 -17.51
N GLN A 195 -3.31 4.36 -16.61
CA GLN A 195 -3.54 3.64 -15.35
C GLN A 195 -4.49 4.42 -14.43
N LEU A 196 -4.32 5.74 -14.30
CA LEU A 196 -5.21 6.59 -13.51
C LEU A 196 -6.66 6.57 -14.03
N ARG A 197 -6.88 6.59 -15.36
CA ARG A 197 -8.22 6.45 -15.94
C ARG A 197 -8.84 5.09 -15.63
N ARG A 198 -8.09 4.00 -15.79
CA ARG A 198 -8.55 2.65 -15.44
C ARG A 198 -8.86 2.54 -13.94
N LEU A 199 -8.02 3.11 -13.08
CA LEU A 199 -8.25 3.16 -11.63
C LEU A 199 -9.53 3.93 -11.29
N ASN A 200 -9.73 5.08 -11.90
CA ASN A 200 -10.94 5.86 -11.68
C ASN A 200 -12.20 5.07 -12.04
N ALA A 201 -12.21 4.42 -13.21
CA ALA A 201 -13.31 3.56 -13.64
C ALA A 201 -13.48 2.32 -12.76
N LEU A 202 -12.38 1.71 -12.31
CA LEU A 202 -12.39 0.56 -11.41
C LEU A 202 -13.08 0.88 -10.09
N LEU A 203 -12.73 2.00 -9.47
CA LEU A 203 -13.28 2.42 -8.18
C LEU A 203 -14.77 2.82 -8.23
N ASP A 204 -15.33 3.06 -9.43
CA ASP A 204 -16.76 3.33 -9.64
C ASP A 204 -17.59 2.05 -9.83
N LYS A 205 -16.95 0.88 -9.95
CA LYS A 205 -17.68 -0.37 -10.16
C LYS A 205 -18.61 -0.68 -8.97
N PRO A 206 -19.89 -1.01 -9.22
CA PRO A 206 -20.84 -1.37 -8.16
C PRO A 206 -20.36 -2.51 -7.25
N ALA A 207 -19.61 -3.46 -7.80
CA ALA A 207 -19.03 -4.59 -7.05
C ALA A 207 -18.05 -4.16 -5.94
N LEU A 208 -17.51 -2.94 -5.99
CA LEU A 208 -16.64 -2.39 -4.95
C LEU A 208 -17.43 -1.58 -3.91
N GLN A 209 -18.72 -1.33 -4.11
CA GLN A 209 -19.55 -0.63 -3.12
C GLN A 209 -19.64 -1.48 -1.85
N GLY A 210 -19.58 -0.82 -0.68
CA GLY A 210 -19.59 -1.49 0.62
C GLY A 210 -18.28 -2.16 1.05
N LEU A 211 -17.39 -2.55 0.12
CA LEU A 211 -16.09 -3.16 0.46
C LEU A 211 -15.13 -2.16 1.11
N TYR A 212 -14.30 -2.66 2.04
CA TYR A 212 -13.12 -1.93 2.53
C TYR A 212 -12.06 -1.92 1.44
N LYS A 213 -11.63 -0.74 1.02
CA LYS A 213 -10.72 -0.58 -0.13
C LYS A 213 -9.33 -0.22 0.34
N VAL A 214 -8.37 -1.04 -0.07
CA VAL A 214 -6.94 -0.87 0.17
C VAL A 214 -6.29 -0.59 -1.19
N VAL A 215 -5.59 0.52 -1.32
CA VAL A 215 -4.75 0.79 -2.49
C VAL A 215 -3.29 0.56 -2.11
N CYS A 216 -2.56 -0.16 -2.96
CA CYS A 216 -1.16 -0.51 -2.75
C CYS A 216 -0.33 -0.02 -3.94
N LEU A 217 0.78 0.66 -3.67
CA LEU A 217 1.75 1.11 -4.68
C LEU A 217 3.15 1.09 -4.06
N HIS A 218 4.20 1.40 -4.81
CA HIS A 218 5.55 1.49 -4.24
C HIS A 218 5.92 2.94 -3.90
N HIS A 219 5.88 3.84 -4.89
CA HIS A 219 6.32 5.23 -4.69
C HIS A 219 5.33 6.03 -3.86
N HIS A 220 5.86 6.78 -2.89
CA HIS A 220 5.10 7.56 -1.93
C HIS A 220 4.33 8.74 -2.57
N PRO A 221 3.04 8.94 -2.21
CA PRO A 221 2.19 9.98 -2.82
C PRO A 221 2.10 11.31 -2.03
N PHE A 222 2.62 11.42 -0.81
CA PHE A 222 2.49 12.67 -0.04
C PHE A 222 3.69 13.61 -0.24
N ILE A 223 3.57 14.81 0.29
CA ILE A 223 4.72 15.67 0.60
C ILE A 223 4.88 15.53 2.11
N ASP A 224 6.07 15.16 2.58
CA ASP A 224 6.32 15.03 4.01
C ASP A 224 6.21 16.43 4.64
N GLY A 225 5.08 16.70 5.30
CA GLY A 225 4.89 17.89 6.11
C GLY A 225 5.48 17.70 7.51
N TYR A 226 5.54 18.79 8.29
CA TYR A 226 5.95 18.78 9.71
C TYR A 226 5.14 17.81 10.61
N SER A 227 4.02 17.28 10.12
CA SER A 227 3.07 16.45 10.87
C SER A 227 3.28 14.94 10.72
N VAL A 228 4.15 14.50 9.81
CA VAL A 228 4.48 13.08 9.64
C VAL A 228 5.32 12.61 10.82
N ARG A 229 4.78 11.68 11.61
CA ARG A 229 5.50 11.12 12.76
C ARG A 229 6.27 9.87 12.31
N PRO A 230 7.57 9.75 12.63
CA PRO A 230 8.24 8.47 12.54
C PRO A 230 7.57 7.49 13.50
N ASP A 231 7.40 6.23 13.08
CA ASP A 231 7.01 5.17 13.99
C ASP A 231 8.06 5.08 15.10
N VAL A 232 7.65 5.53 16.28
CA VAL A 232 8.44 5.85 17.48
C VAL A 232 9.65 4.95 17.71
N ALA A 233 10.79 5.53 18.14
CA ALA A 233 11.97 4.91 18.76
C ALA A 233 13.11 4.35 17.86
N ASP A 234 13.75 5.22 17.07
CA ASP A 234 15.11 5.00 16.52
C ASP A 234 16.12 5.92 17.23
N ARG A 235 17.29 5.39 17.61
CA ARG A 235 18.36 6.15 18.29
C ARG A 235 19.00 7.26 17.44
N HIS A 236 18.85 7.23 16.12
CA HIS A 236 19.43 8.19 15.17
C HIS A 236 18.43 9.25 14.65
N PHE A 237 17.42 9.60 15.45
CA PHE A 237 16.36 10.55 15.13
C PHE A 237 16.86 11.89 14.54
N LEU A 238 17.92 12.48 15.11
CA LEU A 238 18.48 13.76 14.70
C LEU A 238 19.04 13.75 13.26
N ASN A 239 19.66 12.65 12.81
CA ASN A 239 20.17 12.52 11.44
C ASN A 239 19.06 12.38 10.39
N LYS A 240 17.88 11.88 10.77
CA LYS A 240 16.71 11.80 9.87
C LYS A 240 16.05 13.17 9.65
N ILE A 241 16.25 14.13 10.58
CA ILE A 241 15.81 15.53 10.47
C ILE A 241 16.70 16.34 9.52
N THR A 242 17.99 16.04 9.40
CA THR A 242 18.88 16.78 8.48
C THR A 242 18.72 16.34 7.02
N LYS A 243 18.40 15.06 6.76
CA LYS A 243 17.99 14.55 5.43
C LYS A 243 16.61 15.06 4.94
N TRP A 244 15.96 15.94 5.70
CA TRP A 244 14.58 16.41 5.48
C TRP A 244 14.43 17.28 4.22
N TYR A 245 15.47 18.02 3.83
CA TYR A 245 15.45 18.92 2.66
C TYR A 245 15.41 18.20 1.30
N GLY A 246 15.77 16.91 1.22
CA GLY A 246 15.72 16.12 -0.03
C GLY A 246 14.40 15.35 -0.24
N ARG A 247 13.49 15.36 0.73
CA ARG A 247 12.30 14.47 0.77
C ARG A 247 11.22 14.81 -0.27
N GLY A 248 11.21 16.01 -0.83
CA GLY A 248 10.31 16.36 -1.93
C GLY A 248 10.65 15.64 -3.25
N LEU A 249 11.93 15.27 -3.43
CA LEU A 249 12.48 14.78 -4.70
C LEU A 249 12.27 13.28 -4.94
N LEU A 250 11.56 12.57 -4.07
CA LEU A 250 11.24 11.14 -4.21
C LEU A 250 9.73 10.92 -4.04
N ARG A 251 8.94 11.90 -4.46
CA ARG A 251 7.47 11.81 -4.48
C ARG A 251 7.03 11.33 -5.86
N LEU A 252 6.00 10.51 -5.91
CA LEU A 252 5.32 10.12 -7.14
C LEU A 252 4.93 11.37 -7.96
N LYS A 253 5.31 11.43 -9.24
CA LYS A 253 5.16 12.61 -10.11
C LYS A 253 3.70 13.05 -10.27
N ASP A 254 2.80 12.09 -10.46
CA ASP A 254 1.36 12.30 -10.65
C ASP A 254 0.55 12.06 -9.37
N ALA A 255 1.19 12.19 -8.20
CA ALA A 255 0.57 12.02 -6.90
C ALA A 255 -0.70 12.85 -6.71
N ASP A 256 -0.73 14.11 -7.13
CA ASP A 256 -1.93 14.93 -6.97
C ASP A 256 -3.12 14.35 -7.75
N SER A 257 -2.87 13.85 -8.96
CA SER A 257 -3.90 13.19 -9.77
C SER A 257 -4.37 11.90 -9.12
N LEU A 258 -3.45 11.07 -8.60
CA LEU A 258 -3.79 9.88 -7.82
C LEU A 258 -4.68 10.24 -6.63
N MET A 259 -4.27 11.21 -5.81
CA MET A 259 -4.99 11.58 -4.60
C MET A 259 -6.40 12.13 -4.90
N GLN A 260 -6.60 12.80 -6.04
CA GLN A 260 -7.95 13.17 -6.48
C GLN A 260 -8.80 11.96 -6.87
N VAL A 261 -8.22 10.97 -7.56
CA VAL A 261 -8.92 9.72 -7.91
C VAL A 261 -9.32 8.93 -6.66
N LEU A 262 -8.47 8.91 -5.62
CA LEU A 262 -8.71 8.16 -4.38
C LEU A 262 -9.65 8.86 -3.39
N ARG A 263 -9.84 10.17 -3.53
CA ARG A 263 -10.52 11.03 -2.56
C ARG A 263 -11.88 10.47 -2.14
N ASP A 264 -12.10 10.32 -0.83
CA ASP A 264 -13.32 9.79 -0.20
C ASP A 264 -13.76 8.38 -0.65
N ARG A 265 -12.95 7.70 -1.46
CA ARG A 265 -13.28 6.40 -2.06
C ARG A 265 -12.50 5.26 -1.42
N VAL A 266 -11.31 5.52 -0.90
CA VAL A 266 -10.38 4.51 -0.36
C VAL A 266 -10.29 4.59 1.16
N ASP A 267 -10.16 3.43 1.82
CA ASP A 267 -10.08 3.36 3.26
C ASP A 267 -8.64 3.30 3.79
N LEU A 268 -7.74 2.64 3.06
CA LEU A 268 -6.33 2.43 3.43
C LEU A 268 -5.40 2.56 2.21
N LEU A 269 -4.28 3.26 2.39
CA LEU A 269 -3.23 3.43 1.38
C LEU A 269 -1.89 2.86 1.89
N LEU A 270 -1.32 1.89 1.19
CA LEU A 270 -0.05 1.24 1.55
C LEU A 270 1.00 1.52 0.48
N PHE A 271 2.19 1.97 0.89
CA PHE A 271 3.30 2.27 -0.01
C PHE A 271 4.66 2.03 0.65
N GLY A 272 5.76 2.19 -0.10
CA GLY A 272 7.13 1.96 0.37
C GLY A 272 8.12 3.04 -0.09
N HIS A 273 9.27 2.63 -0.62
CA HIS A 273 10.29 3.43 -1.31
C HIS A 273 11.17 4.32 -0.42
N ARG A 274 10.61 4.95 0.62
CA ARG A 274 11.38 5.88 1.48
C ARG A 274 12.11 5.21 2.64
N HIS A 275 11.80 3.94 2.90
CA HIS A 275 12.37 3.12 3.95
C HIS A 275 12.20 3.66 5.39
N TYR A 276 11.35 4.68 5.60
CA TYR A 276 11.29 5.38 6.89
C TYR A 276 10.25 4.84 7.85
N GLY A 277 9.27 4.08 7.36
CA GLY A 277 8.26 3.52 8.24
C GLY A 277 7.39 4.62 8.86
N LEU A 278 6.99 5.60 8.06
CA LEU A 278 6.21 6.74 8.54
C LEU A 278 4.70 6.46 8.56
N ASP A 279 4.04 7.08 9.52
CA ASP A 279 2.58 7.14 9.62
C ASP A 279 2.07 8.42 8.94
N HIS A 280 1.35 8.23 7.83
CA HIS A 280 0.80 9.31 7.00
C HIS A 280 -0.72 9.47 7.16
N ARG A 281 -1.30 8.98 8.28
CA ARG A 281 -2.74 9.10 8.53
C ARG A 281 -3.23 10.55 8.47
N PHE A 282 -2.46 11.49 9.02
CA PHE A 282 -2.86 12.89 9.07
C PHE A 282 -2.92 13.53 7.67
N GLU A 283 -1.95 13.22 6.81
CA GLU A 283 -1.90 13.67 5.43
C GLU A 283 -3.03 13.04 4.60
N ALA A 284 -3.27 11.74 4.78
CA ALA A 284 -4.28 10.97 4.08
C ALA A 284 -5.72 11.43 4.39
N GLN A 285 -5.99 11.79 5.65
CA GLN A 285 -7.31 12.25 6.09
C GLN A 285 -7.75 13.55 5.39
N ARG A 286 -6.82 14.37 4.90
CA ARG A 286 -7.13 15.57 4.08
C ARG A 286 -7.82 15.23 2.74
N TYR A 287 -7.70 13.97 2.31
CA TYR A 287 -8.31 13.42 1.11
C TYR A 287 -9.45 12.45 1.43
N GLY A 288 -9.88 12.36 2.70
CA GLY A 288 -10.93 11.44 3.12
C GLY A 288 -10.48 9.97 3.18
N ILE A 289 -9.17 9.70 3.13
CA ILE A 289 -8.61 8.35 3.27
C ILE A 289 -8.38 8.08 4.75
N GLY A 290 -8.90 6.96 5.25
CA GLY A 290 -8.89 6.63 6.68
C GLY A 290 -7.49 6.42 7.25
N MET A 291 -6.66 5.65 6.55
CA MET A 291 -5.30 5.35 6.96
C MET A 291 -4.30 5.34 5.79
N ALA A 292 -3.03 5.67 6.08
CA ALA A 292 -1.95 5.56 5.11
C ALA A 292 -0.60 5.29 5.77
N PHE A 293 0.17 4.31 5.25
CA PHE A 293 1.42 3.86 5.85
C PHE A 293 2.53 3.60 4.83
N ASP A 294 3.74 4.11 5.13
CA ASP A 294 5.00 3.76 4.47
C ASP A 294 5.55 2.48 5.08
N GLY A 295 5.74 1.42 4.30
CA GLY A 295 6.17 0.09 4.71
C GLY A 295 7.53 -0.01 5.37
N SER A 296 8.38 1.03 5.30
CA SER A 296 9.81 0.96 5.69
C SER A 296 10.60 -0.03 4.82
N SER A 297 11.93 -0.07 5.00
CA SER A 297 12.66 -1.30 4.69
C SER A 297 12.34 -2.37 5.73
N THR A 298 11.79 -3.48 5.25
CA THR A 298 11.45 -4.63 6.09
C THR A 298 12.68 -5.33 6.61
N THR A 299 13.73 -5.41 5.78
CA THR A 299 15.03 -6.02 6.08
C THR A 299 16.04 -5.00 6.65
N ALA A 300 15.60 -3.79 6.98
CA ALA A 300 16.46 -2.67 7.38
C ALA A 300 17.58 -2.34 6.35
N GLU A 301 17.42 -2.79 5.12
CA GLU A 301 18.36 -2.56 4.03
C GLU A 301 18.32 -1.10 3.59
N LYS A 302 19.48 -0.53 3.25
CA LYS A 302 19.64 0.90 2.91
C LYS A 302 19.04 1.84 3.98
N THR A 303 19.10 1.45 5.26
CA THR A 303 18.68 2.29 6.38
C THR A 303 19.71 2.29 7.51
N ASP A 304 19.71 3.36 8.30
CA ASP A 304 20.46 3.45 9.57
C ASP A 304 19.68 2.80 10.74
N ALA A 305 18.75 1.88 10.46
CA ALA A 305 17.90 1.27 11.47
C ALA A 305 18.63 0.11 12.19
N ASP A 306 18.41 0.01 13.50
CA ASP A 306 18.98 -1.05 14.35
C ASP A 306 18.09 -2.29 14.44
N THR A 307 16.94 -2.27 13.78
CA THR A 307 15.96 -3.36 13.78
C THR A 307 15.26 -3.48 12.42
N MET A 308 14.97 -4.72 12.03
CA MET A 308 14.00 -5.01 10.97
C MET A 308 12.59 -4.77 11.49
N ARG A 309 11.65 -4.44 10.59
CA ARG A 309 10.26 -4.17 11.01
C ARG A 309 9.24 -4.36 9.91
N TYR A 310 8.00 -4.62 10.31
CA TYR A 310 6.85 -4.65 9.41
C TYR A 310 5.59 -4.27 10.20
N ARG A 311 4.48 -4.00 9.50
CA ARG A 311 3.21 -3.65 10.17
C ARG A 311 2.17 -4.75 10.09
N ILE A 312 1.37 -4.83 11.15
CA ILE A 312 0.14 -5.58 11.19
C ILE A 312 -1.00 -4.57 11.30
N ILE A 313 -1.95 -4.66 10.37
CA ILE A 313 -3.12 -3.77 10.31
C ILE A 313 -4.38 -4.63 10.40
N ASP A 314 -5.15 -4.44 11.46
CA ASP A 314 -6.43 -5.10 11.66
C ASP A 314 -7.52 -4.29 10.96
N THR A 315 -8.10 -4.83 9.88
CA THR A 315 -9.08 -4.09 9.09
C THR A 315 -10.38 -3.86 9.86
N THR A 316 -10.76 -4.73 10.79
CA THR A 316 -12.00 -4.65 11.58
C THR A 316 -11.95 -3.49 12.57
N THR A 317 -10.89 -3.42 13.35
CA THR A 317 -10.69 -2.46 14.44
C THR A 317 -9.95 -1.20 13.99
N SER A 318 -9.26 -1.25 12.84
CA SER A 318 -8.28 -0.24 12.41
C SER A 318 -7.08 -0.11 13.36
N ALA A 319 -6.84 -1.12 14.20
CA ALA A 319 -5.65 -1.18 15.04
C ALA A 319 -4.41 -1.47 14.18
N VAL A 320 -3.29 -0.84 14.54
CA VAL A 320 -2.01 -0.98 13.85
C VAL A 320 -0.93 -1.30 14.86
N LEU A 321 -0.15 -2.34 14.57
CA LEU A 321 0.99 -2.77 15.36
C LEU A 321 2.24 -2.78 14.47
N VAL A 322 3.30 -2.11 14.91
CA VAL A 322 4.63 -2.22 14.30
C VAL A 322 5.37 -3.34 15.01
N ARG A 323 5.73 -4.39 14.28
CA ARG A 323 6.59 -5.46 14.79
C ARG A 323 8.04 -5.15 14.49
N ARG A 324 8.91 -5.43 15.45
CA ARG A 324 10.37 -5.29 15.33
C ARG A 324 11.02 -6.65 15.48
N VAL A 325 12.00 -6.92 14.63
CA VAL A 325 12.80 -8.13 14.64
C VAL A 325 14.28 -7.71 14.74
N PRO A 326 15.06 -8.26 15.69
CA PRO A 326 16.49 -7.94 15.81
C PRO A 326 17.28 -8.29 14.55
N LEU A 327 18.32 -7.50 14.23
CA LEU A 327 19.22 -7.78 13.10
C LEU A 327 20.04 -9.06 13.31
N SER A 328 20.43 -9.34 14.56
CA SER A 328 21.30 -10.45 14.99
C SER A 328 20.63 -11.34 16.01
#